data_AF-A0A929I5R6-F1
#
_entry.id   AF-A0A929I5R6-F1
#
_cell.length_a   1.000
_cell.length_b   1.000
_cell.length_c   1.000
_cell.angle_alpha   90.00
_cell.angle_beta   90.00
_cell.angle_gamma   90.00
#
_symmetry.space_group_name_H-M   'P 1'
#
loop_
_entity.id
_entity.type
_entity.pdbx_description
1 polymer ?
#
loop_
_entity_poly.entity_id
_entity_poly.type
_entity_poly.pdbx_seq_one_letter_code
_entity_poly.pdbx_strand_id
1 'polypeptide(L)' 'EKALATLNLKGIITTDRFSKAIFFIHEIYSVLSPGDKFCVTVEGLKYTFTVKAIEKKNLILLDTDGKTYEVSP' A
#
# COMPACT_ATOMS: atom_id res chain seq x y z
N GLU A 1 7.29 9.61 4.57
CA GLU A 1 6.86 9.31 5.97
C GLU A 1 5.44 9.78 6.26
N LYS A 2 5.08 11.07 6.12
CA LYS A 2 3.69 11.55 6.28
C LYS A 2 2.64 10.79 5.44
N ALA A 3 2.97 10.44 4.19
CA ALA A 3 2.10 9.67 3.30
C ALA A 3 1.91 8.20 3.70
N LEU A 4 2.86 7.61 4.43
CA LEU A 4 2.73 6.25 4.94
C LEU A 4 1.87 6.23 6.21
N ALA A 5 1.96 7.28 7.04
CA ALA A 5 1.13 7.41 8.24
C ALA A 5 -0.37 7.57 7.94
N THR A 6 -0.72 8.03 6.73
CA THR A 6 -2.10 8.11 6.24
C THR A 6 -2.58 6.81 5.60
N LEU A 7 -1.66 5.89 5.29
CA LEU A 7 -2.00 4.57 4.78
C LEU A 7 -2.37 3.64 5.94
N ASN A 8 -3.67 3.45 6.14
CA ASN A 8 -4.18 2.57 7.17
C ASN A 8 -4.37 1.16 6.59
N LEU A 9 -3.34 0.32 6.73
CA LEU A 9 -3.40 -1.09 6.31
C LEU A 9 -4.35 -1.84 7.25
N LYS A 10 -5.52 -2.25 6.76
CA LYS A 10 -6.55 -2.92 7.55
C LYS A 10 -6.40 -4.44 7.56
N GLY A 11 -5.72 -5.00 6.56
CA GLY A 11 -5.50 -6.43 6.50
C GLY A 11 -4.69 -6.86 5.28
N ILE A 12 -4.20 -8.09 5.37
CA ILE A 12 -3.49 -8.78 4.30
C ILE A 12 -4.17 -10.14 4.11
N ILE A 13 -4.41 -10.51 2.85
CA ILE A 13 -4.89 -11.83 2.45
C ILE A 13 -3.79 -12.49 1.64
N THR A 14 -3.18 -13.54 2.16
CA THR A 14 -2.20 -14.37 1.41
C THR A 14 -2.70 -15.79 1.25
N THR A 15 -2.65 -16.30 0.03
CA THR A 15 -2.89 -17.71 -0.32
C THR A 15 -1.71 -18.22 -1.14
N ASP A 16 -1.68 -19.51 -1.46
CA ASP A 16 -0.65 -20.10 -2.33
C ASP A 16 -0.70 -19.55 -3.78
N ARG A 17 -1.82 -18.93 -4.19
CA ARG A 17 -2.04 -18.46 -5.56
C ARG A 17 -1.99 -16.94 -5.71
N PHE A 18 -2.30 -16.19 -4.66
CA PHE A 18 -2.33 -14.74 -4.71
C PHE A 18 -2.16 -14.11 -3.33
N SER A 19 -1.69 -12.86 -3.35
CA SER A 19 -1.66 -11.97 -2.19
C SER A 19 -2.41 -10.67 -2.49
N LYS A 20 -3.15 -10.16 -1.51
CA LYS A 20 -3.89 -8.89 -1.55
C LYS A 20 -3.69 -8.10 -0.26
N ALA A 21 -3.67 -6.78 -0.36
CA ALA A 21 -3.65 -5.85 0.77
C ALA A 21 -4.92 -5.01 0.78
N ILE A 22 -5.48 -4.80 1.97
CA ILE A 22 -6.69 -4.00 2.17
C ILE A 22 -6.29 -2.70 2.86
N PHE A 23 -6.46 -1.60 2.16
CA PHE A 23 -6.23 -0.27 2.72
C PHE A 23 -7.54 0.45 2.98
N PHE A 24 -7.54 1.30 4.00
CA PHE A 24 -8.55 2.32 4.17
C PHE A 24 -7.93 3.68 3.82
N ILE A 25 -8.32 4.23 2.69
CA ILE A 25 -7.79 5.49 2.14
C ILE A 25 -8.98 6.40 1.84
N HIS A 26 -9.01 7.62 2.39
CA HIS A 26 -10.10 8.59 2.21
C HIS A 26 -11.49 8.00 2.43
N GLU A 27 -11.68 7.29 3.54
CA GLU A 27 -12.96 6.67 3.91
C GLU A 27 -13.45 5.52 3.02
N ILE A 28 -12.60 5.05 2.10
CA ILE A 28 -12.92 3.96 1.18
C ILE A 28 -11.94 2.80 1.38
N TYR A 29 -12.47 1.58 1.37
CA TYR A 29 -11.66 0.38 1.33
C TYR A 29 -11.15 0.11 -0.09
N SER A 30 -9.83 0.05 -0.24
CA SER A 30 -9.15 -0.31 -1.49
C SER A 30 -8.46 -1.66 -1.32
N VAL A 31 -8.68 -2.58 -2.26
CA VAL A 31 -8.01 -3.88 -2.29
C VAL A 31 -6.97 -3.89 -3.41
N LEU A 32 -5.71 -4.05 -3.05
CA LEU A 32 -4.57 -3.95 -3.97
C LEU A 32 -3.79 -5.26 -4.08
N SER A 33 -3.22 -5.50 -5.26
CA SER A 33 -2.37 -6.63 -5.64
C SER A 33 -0.92 -6.19 -5.88
N PRO A 34 0.06 -7.11 -5.84
CA PRO A 34 1.37 -6.86 -6.42
C PRO A 34 1.26 -6.36 -7.87
N GLY A 35 1.96 -5.26 -8.18
CA GLY A 35 1.92 -4.56 -9.45
C GLY A 35 0.94 -3.38 -9.50
N ASP A 36 -0.04 -3.31 -8.60
CA ASP A 36 -1.03 -2.23 -8.60
C ASP A 36 -0.38 -0.89 -8.24
N LYS A 37 -0.80 0.15 -8.95
CA LYS A 37 -0.42 1.54 -8.67
C LYS A 37 -1.60 2.30 -8.08
N PHE A 38 -1.34 3.06 -7.03
CA PHE A 38 -2.33 3.89 -6.39
C PHE A 38 -1.73 5.24 -5.94
N CYS A 39 -2.60 6.20 -5.68
CA CYS A 39 -2.20 7.55 -5.27
C CYS A 39 -2.87 7.91 -3.95
N VAL A 40 -2.12 8.57 -3.08
CA VAL A 40 -2.61 9.16 -1.83
C VAL A 40 -2.31 10.65 -1.87
N THR A 41 -3.29 11.48 -1.54
CA THR A 41 -3.08 12.92 -1.43
C THR A 41 -3.03 13.29 0.03
N VAL A 42 -1.92 13.88 0.47
CA VAL A 42 -1.71 14.30 1.87
C VAL A 42 -1.28 15.74 1.87
N GLU A 43 -2.00 16.60 2.61
CA GLU A 43 -1.70 18.03 2.69
C GLU A 43 -1.59 18.71 1.30
N GLY A 44 -2.37 18.23 0.31
CA GLY A 44 -2.35 18.74 -1.07
C GLY A 44 -1.23 18.16 -1.96
N LEU A 45 -0.34 17.33 -1.43
CA LEU A 45 0.71 16.64 -2.19
C LEU A 45 0.28 15.23 -2.58
N LYS A 46 0.42 14.91 -3.87
CA LYS A 46 0.09 13.59 -4.42
C LYS A 46 1.30 12.66 -4.36
N TYR A 47 1.17 11.59 -3.58
CA TYR A 47 2.15 10.51 -3.49
C TYR A 47 1.67 9.30 -4.28
N THR A 48 2.50 8.79 -5.18
CA THR A 48 2.17 7.62 -5.98
C THR A 48 3.00 6.43 -5.52
N PHE A 49 2.34 5.31 -5.25
CA PHE A 49 2.97 4.08 -4.83
C PHE A 49 2.61 2.93 -5.77
N THR A 50 3.55 2.01 -5.95
CA THR A 50 3.33 0.71 -6.56
C THR A 50 3.44 -0.35 -5.48
N VAL A 51 2.50 -1.28 -5.42
CA VAL A 51 2.64 -2.46 -4.55
C VAL A 51 3.69 -3.38 -5.17
N LYS A 52 4.87 -3.46 -4.57
CA LYS A 52 5.97 -4.29 -5.07
C LYS A 52 5.76 -5.75 -4.69
N ALA A 53 5.43 -6.01 -3.42
CA ALA A 53 5.21 -7.34 -2.89
C ALA A 53 4.27 -7.28 -1.69
N ILE A 54 3.53 -8.38 -1.47
CA ILE A 54 2.68 -8.56 -0.29
C ILE A 54 3.09 -9.90 0.32
N GLU A 55 3.69 -9.84 1.50
CA GLU A 55 4.10 -11.04 2.25
C GLU A 55 3.12 -11.27 3.40
N LYS A 56 3.30 -12.35 4.17
CA LYS A 56 2.32 -12.79 5.17
C LYS A 56 1.99 -11.75 6.24
N LYS A 57 2.89 -10.81 6.53
CA LYS A 57 2.75 -9.86 7.65
C LYS A 57 2.98 -8.39 7.28
N ASN A 58 3.52 -8.14 6.10
CA ASN A 58 3.96 -6.83 5.67
C ASN A 58 3.68 -6.66 4.17
N LEU A 59 3.73 -5.40 3.77
CA LEU A 59 3.53 -4.94 2.42
C LEU A 59 4.73 -4.10 2.02
N ILE A 60 5.30 -4.38 0.85
CA ILE A 60 6.40 -3.61 0.29
C ILE A 60 5.83 -2.67 -0.78
N LEU A 61 5.92 -1.38 -0.52
CA LEU A 61 5.57 -0.31 -1.45
C LEU A 61 6.83 0.25 -2.11
N LEU A 62 6.69 0.70 -3.35
CA LEU A 62 7.71 1.39 -4.13
C LEU A 62 7.17 2.76 -4.54
N ASP A 63 7.87 3.84 -4.23
CA ASP A 63 7.49 5.18 -4.72
C ASP A 63 8.01 5.44 -6.14
N THR A 64 7.73 6.63 -6.68
CA THR A 64 8.17 7.04 -8.02
C THR A 64 9.67 7.26 -8.15
N ASP A 65 10.35 7.48 -7.03
CA ASP A 65 11.80 7.73 -6.97
C ASP A 65 12.58 6.41 -6.80
N GLY A 66 11.86 5.28 -6.77
CA GLY A 66 12.44 3.94 -6.63
C GLY A 66 12.75 3.54 -5.19
N LYS A 67 12.36 4.35 -4.20
CA LYS A 67 12.53 4.03 -2.78
C LYS A 67 11.45 3.05 -2.34
N THR A 68 11.87 2.09 -1.52
CA THR A 68 10.99 1.06 -0.97
C THR A 68 10.60 1.37 0.46
N TYR A 69 9.38 0.97 0.83
CA TYR A 69 8.81 1.15 2.15
C TYR A 69 8.11 -0.13 2.57
N GLU A 70 8.36 -0.54 3.81
CA GLU A 70 7.65 -1.66 4.43
C GLU A 70 6.51 -1.12 5.30
N VAL A 71 5.31 -1.64 5.09
CA VAL A 71 4.10 -1.26 5.82
C VAL A 71 3.52 -2.50 6.47
N SER A 72 3.31 -2.42 7.77
CA SER A 72 2.69 -3.46 8.59
C SER A 72 1.37 -2.94 9.17
N PRO A 73 0.39 -3.83 9.46
CA PRO A 73 -0.89 -3.44 10.08
C PRO A 73 -0.73 -2.72 11.42
#